data_AF-A0A7C4IX44-F1
#
_entry.id   AF-A0A7C4IX44-F1
#
_cell.length_a   1.000
_cell.length_b   1.000
_cell.length_c   1.000
_cell.angle_alpha   90.00
_cell.angle_beta   90.00
_cell.angle_gamma   90.00
#
_symmetry.space_group_name_H-M   'P 1'
#
loop_
_entity.id
_entity.type
_entity.pdbx_description
1 polymer ?
#
loop_
_entity_poly.entity_id
_entity_poly.type
_entity_poly.pdbx_seq_one_letter_code
_entity_poly.pdbx_strand_id
1 'polypeptide(L)'
;MNQKKTFCMTALTLLWLGFLAPTASAQIAAPEMLAGLTTAHTMVSYFEDGSPKSSGSEARQLASDLERQLAETGLKLVSRDEFDRLIASRGYPAGLLDLEVKTGKISGMDIKTYYVGLKLKQVAYVARKPALRFMASTWDYIDTGTADDFNAVRGRVRGAVARFVADYLAENPK
;
A
#
# COMPACT_ATOMS: atom_id res chain seq x y z
N MET A 1 19.96 55.72 -3.61
CA MET A 1 19.33 54.38 -3.48
C MET A 1 20.39 53.42 -2.95
N ASN A 2 20.16 52.82 -1.77
CA ASN A 2 21.21 52.27 -0.90
C ASN A 2 21.75 50.92 -1.43
N GLN A 3 23.00 50.88 -1.95
CA GLN A 3 23.64 49.68 -2.53
C GLN A 3 23.64 48.44 -1.60
N LYS A 4 23.58 48.65 -0.28
CA LYS A 4 23.47 47.58 0.73
C LYS A 4 22.12 46.85 0.68
N LYS A 5 21.03 47.53 0.28
CA LYS A 5 19.69 46.92 0.19
C LYS A 5 19.55 46.05 -1.06
N THR A 6 20.19 46.44 -2.17
CA THR A 6 20.21 45.66 -3.42
C THR A 6 21.00 44.36 -3.27
N PHE A 7 22.12 44.37 -2.53
CA PHE A 7 22.94 43.16 -2.31
C PHE A 7 22.23 42.13 -1.40
N CYS A 8 21.46 42.61 -0.43
CA CYS A 8 20.69 41.73 0.47
C CYS A 8 19.50 41.08 -0.26
N MET A 9 18.88 41.79 -1.21
CA MET A 9 17.78 41.24 -2.01
C MET A 9 18.25 40.18 -3.02
N THR A 10 19.41 40.36 -3.66
CA THR A 10 19.96 39.34 -4.58
C THR A 10 20.44 38.08 -3.87
N ALA A 11 20.98 38.19 -2.65
CA ALA A 11 21.33 37.03 -1.84
C ALA A 11 20.09 36.22 -1.41
N LEU A 12 18.97 36.89 -1.11
CA LEU A 12 17.72 36.24 -0.70
C LEU A 12 17.05 35.51 -1.88
N THR A 13 17.14 36.05 -3.10
CA THR A 13 16.63 35.37 -4.31
C THR A 13 17.44 34.15 -4.70
N LEU A 14 18.78 34.17 -4.49
CA LEU A 14 19.64 33.00 -4.74
C LEU A 14 19.42 31.89 -3.71
N LEU A 15 19.07 32.23 -2.46
CA LEU A 15 18.72 31.25 -1.43
C LEU A 15 17.38 30.54 -1.72
N TRP A 16 16.43 31.22 -2.37
CA TRP A 16 15.14 30.63 -2.76
C TRP A 16 15.22 29.73 -4.01
N LEU A 17 16.17 29.98 -4.91
CA LEU A 17 16.41 29.12 -6.09
C LEU A 17 17.18 27.84 -5.75
N GLY A 18 17.82 27.75 -4.58
CA GLY A 18 18.57 26.57 -4.14
C GLY A 18 17.72 25.44 -3.53
N PHE A 19 16.44 25.66 -3.22
CA PHE A 19 15.55 24.66 -2.63
C PHE A 19 14.78 23.80 -3.64
N LEU A 20 14.99 24.00 -4.94
CA LEU A 20 14.45 23.17 -6.01
C LEU A 20 15.51 22.23 -6.60
N ALA A 21 16.40 21.70 -5.77
CA ALA A 21 17.07 20.47 -6.15
C ALA A 21 16.03 19.34 -6.04
N PRO A 22 15.60 18.70 -7.14
CA PRO A 22 14.96 17.41 -7.00
C PRO A 22 16.01 16.53 -6.34
N THR A 23 15.76 16.11 -5.10
CA THR A 23 16.31 14.86 -4.61
C THR A 23 15.71 13.78 -5.51
N ALA A 24 16.31 13.61 -6.68
CA ALA A 24 16.19 12.40 -7.45
C ALA A 24 16.84 11.32 -6.58
N SER A 25 16.08 10.81 -5.61
CA SER A 25 16.28 9.46 -5.14
C SER A 25 16.25 8.62 -6.41
N ALA A 26 17.41 8.12 -6.82
CA ALA A 26 17.48 7.07 -7.79
C ALA A 26 16.63 5.92 -7.22
N GLN A 27 15.36 5.88 -7.60
CA GLN A 27 14.62 4.64 -7.69
C GLN A 27 15.44 3.85 -8.70
N ILE A 28 16.34 2.99 -8.20
CA ILE A 28 16.69 1.75 -8.92
C ILE A 28 15.35 1.29 -9.48
N ALA A 29 15.23 1.26 -10.80
CA ALA A 29 13.99 0.91 -11.50
C ALA A 29 13.32 -0.17 -10.67
N ALA A 30 12.15 0.15 -10.11
CA ALA A 30 11.50 -0.74 -9.17
C ALA A 30 11.51 -2.11 -9.86
N PRO A 31 12.17 -3.13 -9.28
CA PRO A 31 12.22 -4.43 -9.92
C PRO A 31 10.78 -4.83 -10.22
N GLU A 32 10.58 -5.63 -11.26
CA GLU A 32 9.28 -6.16 -11.64
C GLU A 32 8.74 -7.05 -10.49
N MET A 33 8.27 -6.43 -9.41
CA MET A 33 7.95 -7.02 -8.11
C MET A 33 6.62 -7.75 -8.15
N LEU A 34 5.76 -7.37 -9.09
CA LEU A 34 4.45 -7.95 -9.35
C LEU A 34 4.46 -8.85 -10.58
N ALA A 35 5.48 -8.78 -11.44
CA ALA A 35 5.54 -9.59 -12.65
C ALA A 35 5.52 -11.09 -12.35
N GLY A 36 4.68 -11.80 -13.10
CA GLY A 36 4.51 -13.24 -12.99
C GLY A 36 3.67 -13.68 -11.79
N LEU A 37 3.19 -12.77 -10.92
CA LEU A 37 2.27 -13.09 -9.84
C LEU A 37 0.93 -13.57 -10.42
N THR A 38 0.60 -14.85 -10.21
CA THR A 38 -0.61 -15.45 -10.77
C THR A 38 -1.73 -15.66 -9.75
N THR A 39 -1.37 -15.80 -8.48
CA THR A 39 -2.29 -16.21 -7.43
C THR A 39 -2.11 -15.35 -6.19
N ALA A 40 -3.20 -14.99 -5.53
CA ALA A 40 -3.15 -14.31 -4.25
C ALA A 40 -4.18 -14.82 -3.25
N HIS A 41 -3.83 -14.75 -1.98
CA HIS A 41 -4.80 -14.80 -0.90
C HIS A 41 -4.97 -13.40 -0.32
N THR A 42 -6.21 -12.99 -0.08
CA THR A 42 -6.53 -11.68 0.50
C THR A 42 -6.82 -11.84 1.99
N MET A 43 -6.24 -10.96 2.80
CA MET A 43 -6.52 -10.86 4.23
C MET A 43 -6.95 -9.43 4.53
N VAL A 44 -8.09 -9.27 5.21
CA VAL A 44 -8.62 -7.96 5.59
C VAL A 44 -8.69 -7.86 7.10
N SER A 45 -7.98 -6.89 7.66
CA SER A 45 -7.95 -6.59 9.09
C SER A 45 -8.53 -5.21 9.34
N TYR A 46 -9.68 -5.14 10.00
CA TYR A 46 -10.31 -3.88 10.38
C TYR A 46 -10.23 -3.67 11.90
N PHE A 47 -9.78 -2.48 12.31
CA PHE A 47 -9.72 -2.04 13.69
C PHE A 47 -10.48 -0.74 13.87
N GLU A 48 -11.27 -0.65 14.94
CA GLU A 48 -11.92 0.59 15.36
C GLU A 48 -11.55 0.89 16.81
N ASP A 49 -11.06 2.10 17.06
CA ASP A 49 -10.64 2.58 18.39
C ASP A 49 -9.66 1.60 19.07
N GLY A 50 -8.73 1.07 18.29
CA GLY A 50 -7.69 0.11 18.75
C GLY A 50 -8.16 -1.33 18.91
N SER A 51 -9.46 -1.62 18.73
CA SER A 51 -10.02 -2.96 18.88
C SER A 51 -10.27 -3.62 17.52
N PRO A 52 -9.91 -4.91 17.32
CA PRO A 52 -10.21 -5.62 16.09
C PRO A 52 -11.73 -5.80 15.94
N LYS A 53 -12.25 -5.51 14.75
CA LYS A 53 -13.65 -5.65 14.35
C LYS A 53 -13.79 -6.67 13.20
N SER A 54 -13.09 -7.80 13.31
CA SER A 54 -12.94 -8.81 12.26
C SER A 54 -14.25 -9.43 11.75
N SER A 55 -15.29 -9.51 12.60
CA SER A 55 -16.61 -10.04 12.23
C SER A 55 -17.65 -8.97 11.89
N GLY A 56 -17.27 -7.69 11.96
CA GLY A 56 -18.15 -6.54 11.70
C GLY A 56 -18.62 -6.43 10.25
N SER A 57 -19.68 -5.65 10.04
CA SER A 57 -20.22 -5.42 8.70
C SER A 57 -19.22 -4.68 7.79
N GLU A 58 -18.43 -3.80 8.39
CA GLU A 58 -17.38 -2.98 7.82
C GLU A 58 -16.25 -3.83 7.24
N ALA A 59 -15.74 -4.79 8.02
CA ALA A 59 -14.71 -5.72 7.58
C ALA A 59 -15.18 -6.54 6.36
N ARG A 60 -16.43 -7.01 6.37
CA ARG A 60 -17.02 -7.75 5.25
C ARG A 60 -17.21 -6.87 4.01
N GLN A 61 -17.61 -5.61 4.19
CA GLN A 61 -17.73 -4.65 3.09
C GLN A 61 -16.37 -4.35 2.46
N LEU A 62 -15.31 -4.20 3.27
CA LEU A 62 -13.94 -4.00 2.78
C LEU A 62 -13.43 -5.22 2.02
N ALA A 63 -13.66 -6.43 2.54
CA ALA A 63 -13.30 -7.68 1.85
C ALA A 63 -14.02 -7.85 0.51
N SER A 64 -15.34 -7.64 0.50
CA SER A 64 -16.13 -7.73 -0.74
C SER A 64 -15.72 -6.67 -1.77
N ASP A 65 -15.41 -5.45 -1.33
CA ASP A 65 -14.90 -4.40 -2.24
C ASP A 65 -13.53 -4.75 -2.81
N LEU A 66 -12.61 -5.25 -1.98
CA LEU A 66 -11.28 -5.69 -2.39
C LEU A 66 -11.38 -6.79 -3.45
N GLU A 67 -12.12 -7.87 -3.17
CA GLU A 67 -12.29 -8.99 -4.09
C GLU A 67 -12.89 -8.54 -5.42
N ARG A 68 -13.91 -7.67 -5.37
CA ARG A 68 -14.55 -7.13 -6.58
C ARG A 68 -13.57 -6.32 -7.44
N GLN A 69 -12.75 -5.46 -6.86
CA GLN A 69 -11.77 -4.69 -7.62
C GLN A 69 -10.64 -5.57 -8.18
N LEU A 70 -10.27 -6.63 -7.46
CA LEU A 70 -9.26 -7.58 -7.93
C LEU A 70 -9.77 -8.51 -9.04
N ALA A 71 -11.09 -8.75 -9.13
CA ALA A 71 -11.67 -9.61 -10.16
C ALA A 71 -11.35 -9.14 -11.60
N GLU A 72 -11.06 -7.85 -11.78
CA GLU A 72 -10.74 -7.25 -13.09
C GLU A 72 -9.30 -7.54 -13.56
N THR A 73 -8.42 -8.00 -12.67
CA THR A 73 -6.98 -8.18 -12.99
C THR A 73 -6.63 -9.53 -13.58
N GLY A 74 -7.51 -10.54 -13.44
CA GLY A 74 -7.19 -11.93 -13.77
C GLY A 74 -6.35 -12.65 -12.72
N LEU A 75 -6.00 -11.98 -11.61
CA LEU A 75 -5.30 -12.57 -10.47
C LEU A 75 -6.21 -13.62 -9.80
N LYS A 76 -5.73 -14.86 -9.70
CA LYS A 76 -6.51 -15.94 -9.07
C LYS A 76 -6.56 -15.75 -7.57
N LEU A 77 -7.74 -15.47 -7.01
CA LEU A 77 -7.94 -15.42 -5.57
C LEU A 77 -8.17 -16.83 -5.01
N VAL A 78 -7.45 -17.20 -3.95
CA VAL A 78 -7.53 -18.52 -3.32
C VAL A 78 -7.81 -18.43 -1.82
N SER A 79 -8.33 -19.54 -1.27
CA SER A 79 -8.53 -19.73 0.16
C SER A 79 -7.20 -19.77 0.90
N ARG A 80 -7.25 -19.57 2.23
CA ARG A 80 -6.07 -19.63 3.09
C ARG A 80 -5.35 -20.98 2.98
N ASP A 81 -6.11 -22.07 3.04
CA ASP A 81 -5.54 -23.42 3.00
C ASP A 81 -4.85 -23.70 1.66
N GLU A 82 -5.44 -23.27 0.55
CA GLU A 82 -4.83 -23.42 -0.77
C GLU A 82 -3.59 -22.53 -0.91
N PHE A 83 -3.63 -21.30 -0.41
CA PHE A 83 -2.45 -20.44 -0.36
C PHE A 83 -1.30 -21.07 0.42
N ASP A 84 -1.59 -21.62 1.61
CA ASP A 84 -0.58 -22.28 2.45
C ASP A 84 0.02 -23.51 1.74
N ARG A 85 -0.78 -24.25 0.95
CA ARG A 85 -0.27 -25.32 0.08
C ARG A 85 0.62 -24.80 -1.06
N LEU A 86 0.23 -23.70 -1.70
CA LEU A 86 0.97 -23.12 -2.82
C LEU A 86 2.33 -22.55 -2.39
N ILE A 87 2.40 -21.81 -1.28
CA ILE A 87 3.67 -21.27 -0.75
C ILE A 87 4.59 -22.37 -0.20
N ALA A 88 4.05 -23.53 0.16
CA ALA A 88 4.86 -24.68 0.53
C ALA A 88 5.63 -25.22 -0.69
N SER A 89 5.01 -25.18 -1.88
CA SER A 89 5.64 -25.49 -3.15
C SER A 89 6.72 -24.46 -3.51
N ARG A 90 7.88 -24.92 -3.96
CA ARG A 90 8.99 -24.02 -4.32
C ARG A 90 8.68 -23.33 -5.64
N GLY A 91 8.82 -22.00 -5.66
CA GLY A 91 8.75 -21.19 -6.88
C GLY A 91 7.34 -20.99 -7.44
N TYR A 92 6.28 -21.35 -6.70
CA TYR A 92 4.93 -21.00 -7.13
C TYR A 92 4.70 -19.50 -6.93
N PRO A 93 4.27 -18.75 -7.97
CA PRO A 93 4.11 -17.29 -7.89
C PRO A 93 2.80 -16.93 -7.19
N ALA A 94 2.80 -17.03 -5.86
CA ALA A 94 1.71 -16.68 -4.98
C ALA A 94 2.10 -15.60 -3.96
N GLY A 95 1.15 -14.71 -3.67
CA GLY A 95 1.30 -13.63 -2.69
C GLY A 95 0.14 -13.53 -1.69
N LEU A 96 0.42 -12.97 -0.52
CA LEU A 96 -0.58 -12.58 0.47
C LEU A 96 -0.82 -11.08 0.33
N LEU A 97 -2.02 -10.69 -0.10
CA LEU A 97 -2.44 -9.30 -0.13
C LEU A 97 -3.16 -8.95 1.18
N ASP A 98 -2.47 -8.18 2.02
CA ASP A 98 -2.88 -7.82 3.37
C ASP A 98 -3.39 -6.38 3.39
N LEU A 99 -4.70 -6.22 3.58
CA LEU A 99 -5.37 -4.94 3.74
C LEU A 99 -5.65 -4.68 5.23
N GLU A 100 -4.94 -3.74 5.81
CA GLU A 100 -5.07 -3.29 7.19
C GLU A 100 -5.73 -1.92 7.23
N VAL A 101 -6.89 -1.82 7.86
CA VAL A 101 -7.63 -0.57 8.03
C VAL A 101 -7.82 -0.32 9.53
N LYS A 102 -7.35 0.82 10.01
CA LYS A 102 -7.59 1.28 11.40
C LYS A 102 -8.33 2.60 11.35
N THR A 103 -9.36 2.72 12.17
CA THR A 103 -10.05 3.99 12.39
C THR A 103 -10.05 4.31 13.88
N GLY A 104 -9.88 5.58 14.22
CA GLY A 104 -9.97 6.07 15.60
C GLY A 104 -10.80 7.35 15.66
N LYS A 105 -11.52 7.56 16.76
CA LYS A 105 -12.19 8.84 17.02
C LYS A 105 -11.24 9.81 17.71
N ILE A 106 -11.29 11.08 17.32
CA ILE A 106 -10.63 12.14 18.08
C ILE A 106 -11.63 12.70 19.08
N SER A 107 -11.32 12.64 20.38
CA SER A 107 -12.19 13.16 21.43
C SER A 107 -12.56 14.62 21.18
N GLY A 108 -13.87 14.92 21.19
CA GLY A 108 -14.39 16.27 21.01
C GLY A 108 -14.52 16.73 19.56
N MET A 109 -14.28 15.86 18.57
CA MET A 109 -14.54 16.14 17.16
C MET A 109 -15.30 14.98 16.50
N ASP A 110 -16.18 15.29 15.55
CA ASP A 110 -16.91 14.29 14.75
C ASP A 110 -16.05 13.68 13.63
N ILE A 111 -14.74 13.98 13.62
CA ILE A 111 -13.78 13.51 12.62
C ILE A 111 -13.08 12.25 13.14
N LYS A 112 -12.99 11.23 12.28
CA LYS A 112 -12.19 10.03 12.54
C LYS A 112 -10.78 10.18 11.98
N THR A 113 -9.76 9.71 12.69
CA THR A 113 -8.46 9.39 12.09
C THR A 113 -8.55 8.04 11.41
N TYR A 114 -7.75 7.86 10.35
CA TYR A 114 -7.63 6.58 9.69
C TYR A 114 -6.18 6.23 9.34
N TYR A 115 -5.95 4.93 9.23
CA TYR A 115 -4.79 4.30 8.62
C TYR A 115 -5.29 3.25 7.65
N VAL A 116 -4.82 3.30 6.41
CA VAL A 116 -5.03 2.28 5.38
C VAL A 116 -3.65 1.80 4.95
N GLY A 117 -3.36 0.53 5.19
CA GLY A 117 -2.16 -0.14 4.69
C GLY A 117 -2.57 -1.28 3.77
N LEU A 118 -2.05 -1.31 2.55
CA LEU A 118 -2.18 -2.43 1.63
C LEU A 118 -0.80 -2.97 1.30
N LYS A 119 -0.56 -4.25 1.59
CA LYS A 119 0.76 -4.87 1.43
C LYS A 119 0.65 -6.17 0.67
N LEU A 120 1.43 -6.34 -0.39
CA LEU A 120 1.66 -7.64 -0.99
C LEU A 120 2.90 -8.26 -0.34
N LYS A 121 2.70 -9.41 0.32
CA LYS A 121 3.79 -10.22 0.86
C LYS A 121 4.01 -11.41 -0.07
N GLN A 122 5.26 -11.67 -0.46
CA GLN A 122 5.65 -12.82 -1.26
C GLN A 122 6.77 -13.61 -0.56
N VAL A 123 6.99 -14.85 -0.99
CA VAL A 123 8.12 -15.65 -0.50
C VAL A 123 9.41 -15.07 -1.06
N ALA A 124 10.28 -14.59 -0.17
CA ALA A 124 11.60 -14.08 -0.50
C ALA A 124 12.69 -15.04 -0.02
N TYR A 125 13.84 -14.99 -0.71
CA TYR A 125 15.03 -15.77 -0.39
C TYR A 125 16.20 -14.84 -0.09
N VAL A 126 17.05 -15.25 0.86
CA VAL A 126 18.32 -14.54 1.11
C VAL A 126 19.30 -14.91 0.00
N ALA A 127 19.72 -13.94 -0.82
CA ALA A 127 20.62 -14.19 -1.94
C ALA A 127 21.92 -14.94 -1.54
N ARG A 128 22.51 -14.58 -0.39
CA ARG A 128 23.73 -15.24 0.13
C ARG A 128 23.48 -16.60 0.80
N LYS A 129 22.22 -16.95 1.11
CA LYS A 129 21.84 -18.22 1.73
C LYS A 129 20.41 -18.62 1.28
N PRO A 130 20.24 -19.11 0.04
CA PRO A 130 18.91 -19.39 -0.54
C PRO A 130 18.09 -20.47 0.19
N ALA A 131 18.73 -21.23 1.09
CA ALA A 131 18.03 -22.15 1.98
C ALA A 131 17.10 -21.42 2.99
N LEU A 132 17.33 -20.13 3.25
CA LEU A 132 16.46 -19.30 4.08
C LEU A 132 15.35 -18.68 3.21
N ARG A 133 14.10 -19.00 3.55
CA ARG A 133 12.90 -18.43 2.93
C ARG A 133 11.99 -17.80 3.99
N PHE A 134 11.35 -16.69 3.67
CA PHE A 134 10.42 -16.00 4.55
C PHE A 134 9.43 -15.18 3.72
N MET A 135 8.29 -14.83 4.32
CA MET A 135 7.36 -13.88 3.70
C MET A 135 7.87 -12.46 3.92
N ALA A 136 8.03 -11.71 2.84
CA ALA A 136 8.47 -10.32 2.87
C ALA A 136 7.49 -9.44 2.09
N SER A 137 7.30 -8.19 2.54
CA SER A 137 6.56 -7.21 1.74
C SER A 137 7.38 -6.86 0.51
N THR A 138 6.81 -7.08 -0.67
CA THR A 138 7.43 -6.73 -1.96
C THR A 138 6.74 -5.54 -2.61
N TRP A 139 5.52 -5.21 -2.19
CA TRP A 139 4.83 -4.00 -2.59
C TRP A 139 4.01 -3.51 -1.40
N ASP A 140 4.02 -2.22 -1.15
CA ASP A 140 3.21 -1.61 -0.10
C ASP A 140 2.71 -0.21 -0.48
N TYR A 141 1.54 0.09 0.07
CA TYR A 141 0.92 1.40 0.01
C TYR A 141 0.35 1.73 1.37
N ILE A 142 0.61 2.95 1.85
CA ILE A 142 0.12 3.45 3.13
C ILE A 142 -0.51 4.82 2.90
N ASP A 143 -1.73 4.98 3.38
CA ASP A 143 -2.44 6.26 3.46
C ASP A 143 -2.92 6.49 4.89
N THR A 144 -2.71 7.71 5.39
CA THR A 144 -3.12 8.11 6.74
C THR A 144 -3.71 9.50 6.68
N GLY A 145 -4.73 9.73 7.51
CA GLY A 145 -5.37 11.04 7.51
C GLY A 145 -6.61 11.08 8.38
N THR A 146 -7.50 11.99 8.02
CA THR A 146 -8.80 12.20 8.65
C THR A 146 -9.93 11.98 7.67
N ALA A 147 -11.05 11.46 8.17
CA ALA A 147 -12.26 11.19 7.41
C ALA A 147 -13.50 11.45 8.27
N ASP A 148 -14.55 11.94 7.63
CA ASP A 148 -15.81 12.24 8.33
C ASP A 148 -16.51 10.96 8.79
N ASP A 149 -16.48 9.91 7.97
CA ASP A 149 -17.15 8.65 8.25
C ASP A 149 -16.42 7.43 7.67
N PHE A 150 -17.01 6.25 7.87
CA PHE A 150 -16.47 5.01 7.31
C PHE A 150 -16.55 4.96 5.78
N ASN A 151 -17.53 5.61 5.14
CA ASN A 151 -17.65 5.62 3.68
C ASN A 151 -16.50 6.39 3.03
N ALA A 152 -16.08 7.50 3.63
CA ALA A 152 -14.90 8.24 3.23
C ALA A 152 -13.63 7.37 3.34
N VAL A 153 -13.47 6.63 4.45
CA VAL A 153 -12.35 5.67 4.62
C VAL A 153 -12.41 4.56 3.56
N ARG A 154 -13.60 4.00 3.30
CA ARG A 154 -13.82 3.02 2.23
C ARG A 154 -13.45 3.57 0.85
N GLY A 155 -13.69 4.85 0.60
CA GLY A 155 -13.20 5.55 -0.60
C GLY A 155 -11.67 5.56 -0.70
N ARG A 156 -10.97 5.81 0.42
CA ARG A 156 -9.49 5.74 0.48
C ARG A 156 -8.97 4.32 0.22
N VAL A 157 -9.62 3.32 0.80
CA VAL A 157 -9.30 1.90 0.54
C VAL A 157 -9.44 1.57 -0.94
N ARG A 158 -10.54 1.97 -1.59
CA ARG A 158 -10.71 1.75 -3.04
C ARG A 158 -9.61 2.39 -3.86
N GLY A 159 -9.14 3.58 -3.46
CA GLY A 159 -8.00 4.25 -4.08
C GLY A 159 -6.70 3.45 -3.92
N ALA A 160 -6.43 2.93 -2.72
CA ALA A 160 -5.26 2.08 -2.45
C ALA A 160 -5.29 0.79 -3.30
N VAL A 161 -6.45 0.13 -3.38
CA VAL A 161 -6.62 -1.08 -4.20
C VAL A 161 -6.51 -0.76 -5.69
N ALA A 162 -7.10 0.35 -6.15
CA ALA A 162 -6.96 0.79 -7.54
C ALA A 162 -5.49 1.06 -7.91
N ARG A 163 -4.70 1.59 -6.97
CA ARG A 163 -3.26 1.76 -7.18
C ARG A 163 -2.54 0.42 -7.33
N PHE A 164 -2.83 -0.55 -6.46
CA PHE A 164 -2.30 -1.91 -6.60
C PHE A 164 -2.67 -2.54 -7.94
N VAL A 165 -3.94 -2.42 -8.36
CA VAL A 165 -4.43 -2.95 -9.64
C VAL A 165 -3.69 -2.32 -10.82
N ALA A 166 -3.51 -1.00 -10.81
CA ALA A 166 -2.77 -0.30 -11.86
C ALA A 166 -1.31 -0.75 -11.95
N ASP A 167 -0.63 -0.84 -10.80
CA ASP A 167 0.77 -1.30 -10.74
C ASP A 167 0.87 -2.78 -11.19
N TYR A 168 -0.07 -3.64 -10.77
CA TYR A 168 -0.13 -5.05 -11.17
C TYR A 168 -0.30 -5.23 -12.68
N LEU A 169 -1.24 -4.51 -13.29
CA LEU A 169 -1.50 -4.59 -14.73
C LEU A 169 -0.36 -4.00 -15.57
N ALA A 170 0.36 -3.02 -15.05
CA ALA A 170 1.54 -2.47 -15.72
C ALA A 170 2.68 -3.49 -15.84
N GLU A 171 2.84 -4.36 -14.83
CA GLU A 171 3.87 -5.41 -14.81
C GLU A 171 3.40 -6.76 -15.34
N ASN A 172 2.08 -6.96 -15.50
CA ASN A 172 1.46 -8.17 -16.02
C ASN A 172 0.52 -7.85 -17.19
N PRO A 173 1.04 -7.36 -18.33
CA PRO A 173 0.23 -7.15 -19.52
C PRO A 173 -0.33 -8.49 -20.01
N LYS A 174 -1.55 -8.46 -20.55
CA LYS A 174 -2.25 -9.64 -21.10
C LYS A 174 -1.59 -10.18 -22.35
#